data_AF-A0A6I3JD02-F1
#
_entry.id   AF-A0A6I3JD02-F1
#
_cell.length_a   1.000
_cell.length_b   1.000
_cell.length_c   1.000
_cell.angle_alpha   90.00
_cell.angle_beta   90.00
_cell.angle_gamma   90.00
#
_symmetry.space_group_name_H-M   'P 1'
#
loop_
_entity.id
_entity.type
_entity.pdbx_description
1 polymer ?
#
loop_
_entity_poly.entity_id
_entity_poly.type
_entity_poly.pdbx_seq_one_letter_code
_entity_poly.pdbx_strand_id
1 'polypeptide(L)'
;MLVGLHLVDPEPGEAELRHDATFELWDESISALRDVVNTGIRTLNQVGAGLPLLPEGSLEELLVQPLTGDYGAIRQNATACHQVADALGTWTANLVRVATTLDPRWDGLAGTAFTARLSVQAVAARGLAEVVRRGSALLEEIAEVSERLGVRVEELLVELGKAIARLARRLLARVGGPAGWASFAAELALRGLDAVTDIVDDVRRVVDLVEAVLDLHRTVADWAEVQRDRLAVFEELAA
;
A
#
# COMPACT_ATOMS: atom_id res chain seq x y z
N MET A 1 34.43 -3.92 19.81
CA MET A 1 33.53 -2.76 19.66
C MET A 1 33.25 -2.61 18.18
N LEU A 2 32.09 -3.10 17.71
CA LEU A 2 31.60 -2.74 16.38
C LEU A 2 31.14 -1.29 16.47
N VAL A 3 31.75 -0.41 15.67
CA VAL A 3 31.26 0.96 15.49
C VAL A 3 29.83 0.83 15.01
N GLY A 4 28.88 1.44 15.71
CA GLY A 4 27.47 1.46 15.28
C GLY A 4 27.40 2.16 13.92
N LEU A 5 27.32 1.39 12.85
CA LEU A 5 27.02 1.90 11.53
C LEU A 5 25.56 2.30 11.55
N HIS A 6 25.32 3.60 11.72
CA HIS A 6 23.99 4.16 11.51
C HIS A 6 23.79 4.25 10.00
N LEU A 7 23.16 3.23 9.44
CA LEU A 7 22.65 3.30 8.08
C LEU A 7 21.42 4.21 8.10
N VAL A 8 21.36 5.11 7.12
CA VAL A 8 20.16 5.91 6.86
C VAL A 8 19.22 5.02 6.08
N ASP A 9 17.94 5.01 6.43
CA ASP A 9 16.94 4.28 5.65
C ASP A 9 16.96 4.82 4.20
N PRO A 10 16.87 3.94 3.19
CA PRO A 10 16.77 4.40 1.81
C PRO A 10 15.54 5.29 1.67
N GLU A 11 15.54 6.21 0.70
CA GLU A 11 14.37 7.04 0.46
C GLU A 11 13.13 6.16 0.17
N PRO A 12 11.93 6.57 0.61
CA PRO A 12 10.70 5.86 0.27
C PRO A 12 10.59 5.68 -1.25
N GLY A 13 10.07 4.53 -1.70
CA GLY A 13 9.81 4.33 -3.11
C GLY A 13 8.79 5.34 -3.62
N GLU A 14 9.08 6.00 -4.73
CA GLU A 14 8.12 6.88 -5.40
C GLU A 14 6.98 6.05 -6.02
N ALA A 15 5.80 6.66 -6.13
CA ALA A 15 4.72 6.11 -6.95
C ALA A 15 5.14 6.15 -8.42
N GLU A 16 5.04 5.01 -9.10
CA GLU A 16 5.37 4.85 -10.52
C GLU A 16 4.11 4.91 -11.41
N LEU A 17 2.95 4.60 -10.83
CA LEU A 17 1.66 4.65 -11.50
C LEU A 17 0.97 5.98 -11.27
N ARG A 18 0.15 6.35 -12.24
CA ARG A 18 -0.64 7.56 -12.17
C ARG A 18 -1.90 7.29 -11.34
N HIS A 19 -1.99 7.97 -10.20
CA HIS A 19 -3.18 8.00 -9.35
C HIS A 19 -4.28 8.89 -9.95
N ASP A 20 -5.54 8.67 -9.57
CA ASP A 20 -6.67 9.44 -10.08
C ASP A 20 -6.68 10.83 -9.41
N ALA A 21 -6.43 11.88 -10.17
CA ALA A 21 -6.48 13.27 -9.67
C ALA A 21 -7.85 13.65 -9.05
N THR A 22 -8.92 12.95 -9.45
CA THR A 22 -10.23 13.08 -8.79
C THR A 22 -10.19 12.51 -7.38
N PHE A 23 -9.52 11.38 -7.17
CA PHE A 23 -9.35 10.78 -5.86
C PHE A 23 -8.52 11.69 -4.95
N GLU A 24 -7.40 12.23 -5.44
CA GLU A 24 -6.57 13.20 -4.71
C GLU A 24 -7.39 14.40 -4.23
N LEU A 25 -8.18 15.01 -5.12
CA LEU A 25 -9.06 16.12 -4.77
C LEU A 25 -10.13 15.72 -3.74
N TRP A 26 -10.64 14.50 -3.83
CA TRP A 26 -11.63 13.97 -2.89
C TRP A 26 -11.02 13.73 -1.52
N ASP A 27 -9.81 13.18 -1.48
CA ASP A 27 -9.05 12.95 -0.27
C ASP A 27 -8.78 14.26 0.46
N GLU A 28 -8.25 15.27 -0.25
CA GLU A 28 -8.04 16.61 0.31
C GLU A 28 -9.35 17.22 0.84
N SER A 29 -10.43 17.10 0.06
CA SER A 29 -11.74 17.67 0.43
C SER A 29 -12.34 16.99 1.66
N ILE A 30 -12.27 15.66 1.74
CA ILE A 30 -12.80 14.88 2.86
C ILE A 30 -11.94 15.08 4.11
N SER A 31 -10.62 15.14 3.97
CA SER A 31 -9.69 15.46 5.06
C SER A 31 -9.97 16.85 5.64
N ALA A 32 -10.12 17.87 4.80
CA ALA A 32 -10.46 19.22 5.25
C ALA A 32 -11.83 19.27 5.96
N LEU A 33 -12.84 18.59 5.42
CA LEU A 33 -14.17 18.50 6.04
C LEU A 33 -14.10 17.82 7.41
N ARG A 34 -13.40 16.69 7.50
CA ARG A 34 -13.18 15.97 8.76
C ARG A 34 -12.57 16.89 9.80
N ASP A 35 -11.53 17.64 9.46
CA ASP A 35 -10.81 18.49 10.42
C ASP A 35 -11.72 19.61 10.97
N VAL A 36 -12.61 20.15 10.14
CA VAL A 36 -13.66 21.07 10.55
C VAL A 36 -14.64 20.39 11.51
N VAL A 37 -15.12 19.18 11.17
CA VAL A 37 -16.04 18.41 12.04
C VAL A 37 -15.39 18.07 13.38
N ASN A 38 -14.14 17.60 13.38
CA ASN A 38 -13.38 17.31 14.60
C ASN A 38 -13.18 18.56 15.46
N THR A 39 -13.02 19.73 14.84
CA THR A 39 -12.98 21.02 15.56
C THR A 39 -14.32 21.36 16.21
N GLY A 40 -15.43 21.11 15.52
CA GLY A 40 -16.78 21.23 16.09
C GLY A 40 -16.99 20.27 17.27
N ILE A 41 -16.63 18.98 17.10
CA ILE A 41 -16.72 17.96 18.14
C ILE A 41 -15.90 18.36 19.37
N ARG A 42 -14.66 18.85 19.19
CA ARG A 42 -13.82 19.36 20.30
C ARG A 42 -14.51 20.48 21.06
N THR A 43 -15.14 21.43 20.37
CA THR A 43 -15.90 22.53 20.98
C THR A 43 -17.12 22.01 21.77
N LEU A 44 -17.86 21.06 21.21
CA LEU A 44 -19.00 20.43 21.89
C LEU A 44 -18.56 19.60 23.11
N ASN A 45 -17.40 18.96 23.04
CA ASN A 45 -16.85 18.21 24.17
C ASN A 45 -16.43 19.11 25.33
N GLN A 46 -16.01 20.36 25.06
CA GLN A 46 -15.73 21.34 26.12
C GLN A 46 -16.97 21.69 26.96
N VAL A 47 -18.18 21.52 26.41
CA VAL A 47 -19.45 21.72 27.12
C VAL A 47 -20.10 20.40 27.60
N GLY A 48 -19.35 19.30 27.57
CA GLY A 48 -19.75 18.02 28.17
C GLY A 48 -20.49 17.03 27.24
N ALA A 49 -20.45 17.23 25.92
CA ALA A 49 -21.16 16.35 24.98
C ALA A 49 -20.58 14.93 24.86
N GLY A 50 -19.28 14.73 25.13
CA GLY A 50 -18.64 13.41 25.16
C GLY A 50 -18.64 12.65 23.82
N LEU A 51 -18.65 13.36 22.71
CA LEU A 51 -18.69 12.78 21.35
C LEU A 51 -17.30 12.26 20.93
N PRO A 52 -17.22 11.09 20.27
CA PRO A 52 -15.96 10.58 19.72
C PRO A 52 -15.52 11.42 18.51
N LEU A 53 -14.20 11.57 18.32
CA LEU A 53 -13.63 12.21 17.13
C LEU A 53 -13.66 11.26 15.94
N LEU A 54 -13.72 11.82 14.74
CA LEU A 54 -13.52 11.08 13.50
C LEU A 54 -12.04 10.67 13.36
N PRO A 55 -11.75 9.49 12.76
CA PRO A 55 -10.40 8.99 12.57
C PRO A 55 -9.52 9.97 11.79
N GLU A 56 -8.29 10.19 12.27
CA GLU A 56 -7.25 10.96 11.58
C GLU A 56 -6.59 10.08 10.50
N GLY A 57 -6.16 10.68 9.39
CA GLY A 57 -5.54 10.01 8.24
C GLY A 57 -6.28 10.22 6.90
N SER A 58 -5.58 10.19 5.78
CA SER A 58 -6.20 10.37 4.46
C SER A 58 -7.15 9.22 4.12
N LEU A 59 -8.03 9.39 3.12
CA LEU A 59 -8.77 8.29 2.49
C LEU A 59 -7.82 7.21 2.00
N GLU A 60 -6.64 7.60 1.53
CA GLU A 60 -5.61 6.65 1.14
C GLU A 60 -5.16 5.80 2.34
N GLU A 61 -4.76 6.42 3.44
CA GLU A 61 -4.32 5.72 4.67
C GLU A 61 -5.45 4.89 5.31
N LEU A 62 -6.70 5.36 5.25
CA LEU A 62 -7.82 4.74 5.94
C LEU A 62 -8.53 3.67 5.10
N LEU A 63 -8.50 3.77 3.77
CA LEU A 63 -9.25 2.89 2.87
C LEU A 63 -8.37 2.19 1.83
N VAL A 64 -7.34 2.84 1.29
CA VAL A 64 -6.51 2.26 0.23
C VAL A 64 -5.41 1.39 0.82
N GLN A 65 -4.54 1.94 1.66
CA GLN A 65 -3.41 1.22 2.26
C GLN A 65 -3.79 -0.04 3.04
N PRO A 66 -4.91 -0.09 3.81
CA PRO A 66 -5.32 -1.33 4.48
C PRO A 66 -5.73 -2.43 3.49
N LEU A 67 -6.19 -2.04 2.29
CA LEU A 67 -6.56 -2.97 1.24
C LEU A 67 -5.38 -3.37 0.38
N THR A 68 -4.41 -2.48 0.18
CA THR A 68 -3.35 -2.69 -0.81
C THR A 68 -2.00 -3.01 -0.20
N GLY A 69 -1.78 -2.61 1.04
CA GLY A 69 -0.45 -2.51 1.62
C GLY A 69 0.24 -1.20 1.23
N ASP A 70 1.32 -0.89 1.94
CA ASP A 70 2.20 0.26 1.65
C ASP A 70 3.21 -0.14 0.56
N TYR A 71 2.83 0.07 -0.70
CA TYR A 71 3.69 -0.24 -1.85
C TYR A 71 4.98 0.58 -1.84
N GLY A 72 4.97 1.80 -1.27
CA GLY A 72 6.16 2.64 -1.11
C GLY A 72 7.18 2.00 -0.18
N ALA A 73 6.75 1.49 0.96
CA ALA A 73 7.59 0.74 1.90
C ALA A 73 8.09 -0.60 1.31
N ILE A 74 7.25 -1.32 0.55
CA ILE A 74 7.67 -2.57 -0.11
C ILE A 74 8.77 -2.27 -1.15
N ARG A 75 8.60 -1.21 -1.96
CA ARG A 75 9.58 -0.77 -2.96
C ARG A 75 10.87 -0.25 -2.33
N GLN A 76 10.78 0.45 -1.20
CA GLN A 76 11.92 0.86 -0.39
C GLN A 76 12.73 -0.38 0.08
N ASN A 77 12.06 -1.43 0.54
CA ASN A 77 12.71 -2.68 0.92
C ASN A 77 13.37 -3.39 -0.28
N ALA A 78 12.73 -3.39 -1.45
CA ALA A 78 13.35 -3.89 -2.67
C ALA A 78 14.65 -3.14 -2.98
N THR A 79 14.62 -1.81 -2.93
CA THR A 79 15.79 -0.95 -3.15
C THR A 79 16.91 -1.28 -2.15
N ALA A 80 16.57 -1.48 -0.87
CA ALA A 80 17.53 -1.89 0.15
C ALA A 80 18.18 -3.25 -0.19
N CYS A 81 17.39 -4.23 -0.62
CA CYS A 81 17.90 -5.53 -1.07
C CYS A 81 18.85 -5.38 -2.27
N HIS A 82 18.52 -4.57 -3.27
CA HIS A 82 19.41 -4.28 -4.39
C HIS A 82 20.77 -3.73 -3.92
N GLN A 83 20.74 -2.72 -3.04
CA GLN A 83 21.96 -2.12 -2.49
C GLN A 83 22.82 -3.14 -1.72
N VAL A 84 22.19 -4.02 -0.93
CA VAL A 84 22.91 -5.09 -0.22
C VAL A 84 23.53 -6.09 -1.19
N ALA A 85 22.80 -6.51 -2.23
CA ALA A 85 23.32 -7.42 -3.24
C ALA A 85 24.54 -6.84 -3.99
N ASP A 86 24.50 -5.54 -4.31
CA ASP A 86 25.60 -4.83 -4.96
C ASP A 86 26.82 -4.65 -4.03
N ALA A 87 26.57 -4.36 -2.75
CA ALA A 87 27.62 -4.29 -1.74
C ALA A 87 28.32 -5.64 -1.56
N LEU A 88 27.57 -6.74 -1.51
CA LEU A 88 28.12 -8.10 -1.44
C LEU A 88 28.90 -8.47 -2.72
N GLY A 89 28.42 -8.04 -3.89
CA GLY A 89 29.13 -8.18 -5.16
C GLY A 89 30.48 -7.45 -5.14
N THR A 90 30.49 -6.21 -4.67
CA THR A 90 31.70 -5.39 -4.51
C THR A 90 32.67 -6.01 -3.51
N TRP A 91 32.17 -6.49 -2.37
CA TRP A 91 32.98 -7.18 -1.37
C TRP A 91 33.62 -8.45 -1.93
N THR A 92 32.84 -9.26 -2.65
CA THR A 92 33.33 -10.46 -3.35
C THR A 92 34.46 -10.11 -4.33
N ALA A 93 34.29 -9.09 -5.16
CA ALA A 93 35.31 -8.64 -6.11
C ALA A 93 36.59 -8.19 -5.39
N ASN A 94 36.46 -7.50 -4.26
CA ASN A 94 37.59 -7.10 -3.42
C ASN A 94 38.34 -8.30 -2.83
N LEU A 95 37.63 -9.31 -2.29
CA LEU A 95 38.23 -10.53 -1.76
C LEU A 95 39.01 -11.29 -2.82
N VAL A 96 38.44 -11.44 -4.02
CA VAL A 96 39.10 -12.08 -5.17
C VAL A 96 40.35 -11.29 -5.57
N ARG A 97 40.24 -9.96 -5.65
CA ARG A 97 41.40 -9.11 -5.98
C ARG A 97 42.53 -9.31 -4.96
N VAL A 98 42.23 -9.22 -3.66
CA VAL A 98 43.23 -9.46 -2.59
C VAL A 98 43.88 -10.83 -2.74
N ALA A 99 43.08 -11.87 -2.97
CA ALA A 99 43.57 -13.24 -3.17
C ALA A 99 44.54 -13.34 -4.39
N THR A 100 44.29 -12.60 -5.46
CA THR A 100 45.13 -12.61 -6.67
C THR A 100 46.35 -11.69 -6.61
N THR A 101 46.32 -10.65 -5.76
CA THR A 101 47.42 -9.67 -5.63
C THR A 101 48.34 -9.95 -4.44
N LEU A 102 48.14 -11.06 -3.72
CA LEU A 102 48.99 -11.45 -2.60
C LEU A 102 50.45 -11.57 -3.07
N ASP A 103 51.39 -11.06 -2.28
CA ASP A 103 52.83 -11.09 -2.61
C ASP A 103 53.26 -12.56 -2.83
N PRO A 104 53.89 -12.90 -3.98
CA PRO A 104 54.45 -14.23 -4.23
C PRO A 104 55.44 -14.69 -3.15
N ARG A 105 56.02 -13.77 -2.38
CA ARG A 105 56.91 -14.07 -1.24
C ARG A 105 56.17 -14.58 -0.01
N TRP A 106 54.85 -14.43 0.07
CA TRP A 106 54.02 -15.03 1.10
C TRP A 106 53.65 -16.49 0.75
N ASP A 107 54.68 -17.24 0.34
CA ASP A 107 54.56 -18.61 -0.08
C ASP A 107 54.42 -19.57 1.12
N GLY A 108 53.93 -20.77 0.83
CA GLY A 108 53.75 -21.85 1.82
C GLY A 108 52.33 -21.97 2.38
N LEU A 109 52.17 -22.87 3.35
CA LEU A 109 50.85 -23.30 3.85
C LEU A 109 49.99 -22.15 4.39
N ALA A 110 50.60 -21.12 4.96
CA ALA A 110 49.88 -19.96 5.48
C ALA A 110 49.23 -19.12 4.36
N GLY A 111 49.98 -18.85 3.28
CA GLY A 111 49.46 -18.14 2.10
C GLY A 111 48.34 -18.92 1.41
N THR A 112 48.54 -20.23 1.22
CA THR A 112 47.51 -21.11 0.63
C THR A 112 46.24 -21.14 1.49
N ALA A 113 46.35 -21.31 2.81
CA ALA A 113 45.21 -21.34 3.71
C ALA A 113 44.46 -20.00 3.74
N PHE A 114 45.18 -18.87 3.70
CA PHE A 114 44.59 -17.54 3.63
C PHE A 114 43.79 -17.34 2.33
N THR A 115 44.40 -17.65 1.17
CA THR A 115 43.73 -17.55 -0.13
C THR A 115 42.51 -18.46 -0.21
N ALA A 116 42.61 -19.71 0.27
CA ALA A 116 41.47 -20.63 0.32
C ALA A 116 40.33 -20.06 1.17
N ARG A 117 40.63 -19.47 2.33
CA ARG A 117 39.63 -18.81 3.18
C ARG A 117 38.95 -17.64 2.48
N LEU A 118 39.72 -16.77 1.80
CA LEU A 118 39.14 -15.66 1.04
C LEU A 118 38.23 -16.16 -0.09
N SER A 119 38.62 -17.23 -0.78
CA SER A 119 37.78 -17.84 -1.83
C SER A 119 36.48 -18.39 -1.27
N VAL A 120 36.50 -19.07 -0.12
CA VAL A 120 35.29 -19.56 0.55
C VAL A 120 34.36 -18.39 0.91
N GLN A 121 34.91 -17.31 1.48
CA GLN A 121 34.14 -16.11 1.81
C GLN A 121 33.56 -15.43 0.57
N ALA A 122 34.31 -15.36 -0.53
CA ALA A 122 33.86 -14.80 -1.79
C ALA A 122 32.71 -15.62 -2.41
N VAL A 123 32.78 -16.96 -2.35
CA VAL A 123 31.70 -17.84 -2.80
C VAL A 123 30.45 -17.66 -1.94
N ALA A 124 30.60 -17.64 -0.62
CA ALA A 124 29.50 -17.41 0.31
C ALA A 124 28.83 -16.04 0.08
N ALA A 125 29.61 -14.97 -0.03
CA ALA A 125 29.11 -13.62 -0.29
C ALA A 125 28.38 -13.52 -1.63
N ARG A 126 28.88 -14.19 -2.69
CA ARG A 126 28.20 -14.27 -3.98
C ARG A 126 26.88 -15.04 -3.90
N GLY A 127 26.85 -16.15 -3.15
CA GLY A 127 25.62 -16.91 -2.91
C GLY A 127 24.55 -16.06 -2.24
N LEU A 128 24.93 -15.35 -1.17
CA LEU A 128 24.03 -14.42 -0.48
C LEU A 128 23.58 -13.27 -1.38
N ALA A 129 24.48 -12.69 -2.17
CA ALA A 129 24.14 -11.61 -3.10
C ALA A 129 23.06 -12.04 -4.11
N GLU A 130 23.12 -13.28 -4.59
CA GLU A 130 22.12 -13.83 -5.50
C GLU A 130 20.77 -14.06 -4.82
N VAL A 131 20.75 -14.59 -3.59
CA VAL A 131 19.51 -14.76 -2.81
C VAL A 131 18.85 -13.40 -2.57
N VAL A 132 19.61 -12.41 -2.09
CA VAL A 132 19.10 -11.07 -1.81
C VAL A 132 18.59 -10.39 -3.10
N ARG A 133 19.29 -10.56 -4.23
CA ARG A 133 18.84 -10.03 -5.53
C ARG A 133 17.50 -10.64 -5.97
N ARG A 134 17.29 -11.93 -5.74
CA ARG A 134 15.99 -12.59 -6.03
C ARG A 134 14.89 -12.10 -5.10
N GLY A 135 15.20 -11.90 -3.82
CA GLY A 135 14.27 -11.29 -2.86
C GLY A 135 13.86 -9.89 -3.31
N SER A 136 14.82 -9.09 -3.80
CA SER A 136 14.56 -7.77 -4.37
C SER A 136 13.55 -7.80 -5.51
N ALA A 137 13.76 -8.67 -6.51
CA ALA A 137 12.87 -8.79 -7.66
C ALA A 137 11.44 -9.22 -7.25
N LEU A 138 11.32 -10.09 -6.23
CA LEU A 138 10.02 -10.45 -5.68
C LEU A 138 9.32 -9.26 -5.00
N LEU A 139 10.06 -8.46 -4.22
CA LEU A 139 9.51 -7.27 -3.58
C LEU A 139 9.09 -6.22 -4.61
N GLU A 140 9.82 -6.03 -5.70
CA GLU A 140 9.41 -5.17 -6.83
C GLU A 140 8.11 -5.65 -7.45
N GLU A 141 7.98 -6.95 -7.72
CA GLU A 141 6.75 -7.53 -8.28
C GLU A 141 5.54 -7.32 -7.33
N ILE A 142 5.75 -7.52 -6.02
CA ILE A 142 4.73 -7.29 -4.99
C ILE A 142 4.35 -5.81 -4.95
N ALA A 143 5.33 -4.89 -4.96
CA ALA A 143 5.07 -3.46 -4.95
C ALA A 143 4.26 -3.02 -6.18
N GLU A 144 4.60 -3.52 -7.38
CA GLU A 144 3.87 -3.19 -8.62
C GLU A 144 2.42 -3.71 -8.58
N VAL A 145 2.20 -4.92 -8.08
CA VAL A 145 0.84 -5.46 -7.92
C VAL A 145 0.05 -4.67 -6.88
N SER A 146 0.66 -4.36 -5.74
CA SER A 146 0.09 -3.54 -4.68
C SER A 146 -0.30 -2.15 -5.17
N GLU A 147 0.55 -1.51 -5.97
CA GLU A 147 0.30 -0.17 -6.51
C GLU A 147 -0.84 -0.18 -7.56
N ARG A 148 -0.85 -1.17 -8.47
CA ARG A 148 -1.96 -1.34 -9.43
C ARG A 148 -3.30 -1.54 -8.74
N LEU A 149 -3.27 -2.31 -7.65
CA LEU A 149 -4.43 -2.49 -6.82
C LEU A 149 -4.87 -1.18 -6.15
N GLY A 150 -3.91 -0.36 -5.70
CA GLY A 150 -4.17 0.96 -5.12
C GLY A 150 -4.96 1.82 -6.10
N VAL A 151 -4.46 1.96 -7.31
CA VAL A 151 -5.15 2.67 -8.41
C VAL A 151 -6.55 2.11 -8.64
N ARG A 152 -6.74 0.78 -8.63
CA ARG A 152 -8.05 0.18 -8.83
C ARG A 152 -9.03 0.47 -7.69
N VAL A 153 -8.55 0.46 -6.45
CA VAL A 153 -9.35 0.82 -5.28
C VAL A 153 -9.78 2.28 -5.36
N GLU A 154 -8.86 3.18 -5.71
CA GLU A 154 -9.14 4.61 -5.90
C GLU A 154 -10.25 4.84 -6.94
N GLU A 155 -10.15 4.21 -8.11
CA GLU A 155 -11.16 4.29 -9.16
C GLU A 155 -12.55 3.87 -8.64
N LEU A 156 -12.62 2.74 -7.92
CA LEU A 156 -13.87 2.24 -7.35
C LEU A 156 -14.43 3.19 -6.28
N LEU A 157 -13.57 3.75 -5.43
CA LEU A 157 -13.96 4.73 -4.41
C LEU A 157 -14.47 6.03 -5.04
N VAL A 158 -13.84 6.50 -6.12
CA VAL A 158 -14.32 7.66 -6.89
C VAL A 158 -15.67 7.38 -7.52
N GLU A 159 -15.87 6.20 -8.13
CA GLU A 159 -17.15 5.81 -8.71
C GLU A 159 -18.26 5.70 -7.66
N LEU A 160 -17.95 5.05 -6.52
CA LEU A 160 -18.84 4.91 -5.37
C LEU A 160 -19.23 6.27 -4.82
N GLY A 161 -18.25 7.12 -4.60
CA GLY A 161 -18.44 8.50 -4.18
C GLY A 161 -19.35 9.28 -5.12
N LYS A 162 -19.08 9.24 -6.42
CA LYS A 162 -19.93 9.88 -7.45
C LYS A 162 -21.36 9.33 -7.43
N ALA A 163 -21.54 8.02 -7.25
CA ALA A 163 -22.84 7.38 -7.14
C ALA A 163 -23.62 7.85 -5.90
N ILE A 164 -22.97 7.82 -4.72
CA ILE A 164 -23.56 8.31 -3.46
C ILE A 164 -23.92 9.80 -3.56
N ALA A 165 -23.03 10.63 -4.11
CA ALA A 165 -23.28 12.07 -4.25
C ALA A 165 -24.44 12.37 -5.22
N ARG A 166 -24.66 11.54 -6.25
CA ARG A 166 -25.83 11.64 -7.14
C ARG A 166 -27.11 11.23 -6.41
N LEU A 167 -27.07 10.10 -5.71
CA LEU A 167 -28.18 9.60 -4.91
C LEU A 167 -28.60 10.62 -3.85
N ALA A 168 -27.65 11.15 -3.08
CA ALA A 168 -27.88 12.17 -2.06
C ALA A 168 -28.51 13.43 -2.64
N ARG A 169 -28.01 13.94 -3.78
CA ARG A 169 -28.60 15.11 -4.45
C ARG A 169 -30.03 14.85 -4.91
N ARG A 170 -30.33 13.68 -5.48
CA ARG A 170 -31.69 13.32 -5.91
C ARG A 170 -32.63 13.20 -4.72
N LEU A 171 -32.18 12.58 -3.63
CA LEU A 171 -32.95 12.50 -2.39
C LEU A 171 -33.22 13.90 -1.83
N LEU A 172 -32.20 14.72 -1.65
CA LEU A 172 -32.35 16.09 -1.13
C LEU A 172 -33.25 16.96 -2.01
N ALA A 173 -33.17 16.84 -3.33
CA ALA A 173 -34.03 17.57 -4.27
C ALA A 173 -35.51 17.18 -4.14
N ARG A 174 -35.81 15.91 -3.83
CA ARG A 174 -37.17 15.41 -3.67
C ARG A 174 -37.73 15.63 -2.26
N VAL A 175 -36.84 15.77 -1.28
CA VAL A 175 -37.15 15.65 0.14
C VAL A 175 -36.81 16.93 0.93
N GLY A 176 -36.45 18.02 0.24
CA GLY A 176 -36.06 19.30 0.84
C GLY A 176 -37.19 20.02 1.58
N GLY A 177 -37.57 19.51 2.76
CA GLY A 177 -38.52 20.10 3.69
C GLY A 177 -39.63 19.12 4.14
N PRO A 178 -40.35 19.43 5.25
CA PRO A 178 -41.44 18.59 5.75
C PRO A 178 -42.55 18.33 4.71
N ALA A 179 -42.78 19.30 3.82
CA ALA A 179 -43.74 19.17 2.71
C ALA A 179 -43.24 18.25 1.58
N GLY A 180 -41.93 18.11 1.38
CA GLY A 180 -41.34 17.25 0.34
C GLY A 180 -41.54 15.76 0.64
N TRP A 181 -41.44 15.36 1.91
CA TRP A 181 -41.77 13.99 2.32
C TRP A 181 -43.24 13.64 2.07
N ALA A 182 -44.15 14.58 2.33
CA ALA A 182 -45.59 14.37 2.11
C ALA A 182 -45.92 14.26 0.61
N SER A 183 -45.30 15.09 -0.25
CA SER A 183 -45.52 14.99 -1.71
C SER A 183 -44.91 13.71 -2.28
N PHE A 184 -43.73 13.30 -1.80
CA PHE A 184 -43.08 12.04 -2.19
C PHE A 184 -43.92 10.82 -1.82
N ALA A 185 -44.47 10.77 -0.60
CA ALA A 185 -45.36 9.71 -0.18
C ALA A 185 -46.65 9.64 -1.02
N ALA A 186 -47.22 10.81 -1.39
CA ALA A 186 -48.37 10.87 -2.29
C ALA A 186 -48.01 10.43 -3.72
N GLU A 187 -46.83 10.80 -4.22
CA GLU A 187 -46.33 10.38 -5.55
C GLU A 187 -46.12 8.86 -5.61
N LEU A 188 -45.58 8.27 -4.55
CA LEU A 188 -45.42 6.82 -4.39
C LEU A 188 -46.76 6.09 -4.34
N ALA A 189 -47.77 6.66 -3.67
CA ALA A 189 -49.12 6.08 -3.61
C ALA A 189 -49.87 6.15 -4.95
N LEU A 190 -49.63 7.20 -5.75
CA LEU A 190 -50.33 7.43 -7.02
C LEU A 190 -49.65 6.77 -8.23
N ARG A 191 -48.31 6.77 -8.27
CA ARG A 191 -47.53 6.25 -9.41
C ARG A 191 -46.82 4.93 -9.11
N GLY A 192 -46.90 4.44 -7.88
CA GLY A 192 -46.23 3.19 -7.48
C GLY A 192 -44.71 3.30 -7.54
N LEU A 193 -44.05 2.15 -7.74
CA LEU A 193 -42.59 2.04 -7.78
C LEU A 193 -41.94 2.81 -8.95
N ASP A 194 -42.70 3.12 -10.01
CA ASP A 194 -42.19 3.87 -11.17
C ASP A 194 -41.73 5.29 -10.80
N ALA A 195 -42.27 5.88 -9.72
CA ALA A 195 -41.84 7.20 -9.25
C ALA A 195 -40.43 7.19 -8.62
N VAL A 196 -39.95 6.02 -8.21
CA VAL A 196 -38.70 5.83 -7.46
C VAL A 196 -37.68 4.94 -8.18
N THR A 197 -37.98 4.44 -9.38
CA THR A 197 -37.08 3.57 -10.15
C THR A 197 -35.69 4.17 -10.30
N ASP A 198 -35.58 5.45 -10.62
CA ASP A 198 -34.29 6.14 -10.76
C ASP A 198 -33.47 6.16 -9.44
N ILE A 199 -34.14 6.26 -8.29
CA ILE A 199 -33.50 6.23 -6.97
C ILE A 199 -33.11 4.79 -6.62
N VAL A 200 -33.98 3.84 -6.92
CA VAL A 200 -33.72 2.41 -6.72
C VAL A 200 -32.53 1.95 -7.56
N ASP A 201 -32.42 2.41 -8.81
CA ASP A 201 -31.30 2.09 -9.70
C ASP A 201 -29.98 2.71 -9.23
N ASP A 202 -30.01 3.94 -8.69
CA ASP A 202 -28.84 4.54 -8.05
C ASP A 202 -28.41 3.78 -6.79
N VAL A 203 -29.37 3.33 -5.97
CA VAL A 203 -29.11 2.51 -4.78
C VAL A 203 -28.50 1.17 -5.19
N ARG A 204 -29.06 0.49 -6.20
CA ARG A 204 -28.50 -0.76 -6.75
C ARG A 204 -27.06 -0.54 -7.21
N ARG A 205 -26.79 0.52 -7.97
CA ARG A 205 -25.43 0.85 -8.41
C ARG A 205 -24.47 1.06 -7.24
N VAL A 206 -24.90 1.71 -6.17
CA VAL A 206 -24.08 1.87 -4.96
C VAL A 206 -23.80 0.51 -4.32
N VAL A 207 -24.80 -0.36 -4.21
CA VAL A 207 -24.64 -1.73 -3.68
C VAL A 207 -23.66 -2.53 -4.55
N ASP A 208 -23.82 -2.51 -5.88
CA ASP A 208 -22.94 -3.23 -6.82
C ASP A 208 -21.48 -2.77 -6.68
N LEU A 209 -21.24 -1.46 -6.48
CA LEU A 209 -19.90 -0.91 -6.28
C LEU A 209 -19.31 -1.31 -4.92
N VAL A 210 -20.12 -1.35 -3.86
CA VAL A 210 -19.68 -1.85 -2.55
C VAL A 210 -19.33 -3.34 -2.62
N GLU A 211 -20.15 -4.14 -3.29
CA GLU A 211 -19.88 -5.56 -3.50
C GLU A 211 -18.57 -5.76 -4.29
N ALA A 212 -18.34 -4.95 -5.33
CA ALA A 212 -17.08 -4.99 -6.09
C ALA A 212 -15.85 -4.67 -5.24
N VAL A 213 -15.94 -3.70 -4.32
CA VAL A 213 -14.85 -3.37 -3.38
C VAL A 213 -14.61 -4.51 -2.39
N LEU A 214 -15.67 -5.14 -1.87
CA LEU A 214 -15.56 -6.27 -0.95
C LEU A 214 -14.98 -7.52 -1.63
N ASP A 215 -15.36 -7.78 -2.87
CA ASP A 215 -14.80 -8.88 -3.66
C ASP A 215 -13.34 -8.65 -4.02
N LEU A 216 -12.97 -7.39 -4.32
CA LEU A 216 -11.58 -7.01 -4.49
C LEU A 216 -10.78 -7.28 -3.22
N HIS A 217 -11.29 -6.86 -2.05
CA HIS A 217 -10.63 -7.13 -0.77
C HIS A 217 -10.35 -8.62 -0.53
N ARG A 218 -11.34 -9.50 -0.79
CA ARG A 218 -11.15 -10.96 -0.66
C ARG A 218 -10.08 -11.49 -1.61
N THR A 219 -10.13 -11.06 -2.87
CA THR A 219 -9.14 -11.46 -3.89
C THR A 219 -7.72 -11.08 -3.48
N VAL A 220 -7.57 -9.90 -2.87
CA VAL A 220 -6.27 -9.42 -2.38
C VAL A 220 -5.82 -10.18 -1.15
N ALA A 221 -6.72 -10.47 -0.21
CA ALA A 221 -6.39 -11.28 0.96
C ALA A 221 -5.85 -12.67 0.54
N ASP A 222 -6.52 -13.33 -0.41
CA ASP A 222 -6.08 -14.62 -0.95
C ASP A 222 -4.71 -14.51 -1.63
N TRP A 223 -4.49 -13.45 -2.42
CA TRP A 223 -3.20 -13.20 -3.06
C TRP A 223 -2.09 -12.94 -2.04
N ALA A 224 -2.37 -12.19 -0.97
CA ALA A 224 -1.42 -11.87 0.09
C ALA A 224 -1.00 -13.13 0.86
N GLU A 225 -1.92 -14.08 1.08
CA GLU A 225 -1.58 -15.39 1.65
C GLU A 225 -0.61 -16.17 0.75
N VAL A 226 -0.85 -16.19 -0.56
CA VAL A 226 0.08 -16.83 -1.52
C VAL A 226 1.46 -16.18 -1.50
N GLN A 227 1.55 -14.84 -1.42
CA GLN A 227 2.86 -14.17 -1.34
C GLN A 227 3.56 -14.43 -0.01
N ARG A 228 2.82 -14.51 1.10
CA ARG A 228 3.37 -14.87 2.41
C ARG A 228 4.03 -16.26 2.34
N ASP A 229 3.37 -17.23 1.73
CA ASP A 229 3.93 -18.58 1.57
C ASP A 229 5.20 -18.58 0.71
N ARG A 230 5.24 -17.77 -0.35
CA ARG A 230 6.45 -17.60 -1.18
C ARG A 230 7.60 -16.98 -0.41
N LEU A 231 7.31 -16.01 0.47
CA LEU A 231 8.31 -15.36 1.33
C LEU A 231 8.83 -16.30 2.42
N ALA A 232 7.99 -17.19 2.97
CA ALA A 232 8.41 -18.19 3.97
C ALA A 232 9.52 -19.11 3.44
N VAL A 233 9.51 -19.44 2.15
CA VAL A 233 10.59 -20.21 1.51
C VAL A 233 11.95 -19.50 1.59
N PHE A 234 11.97 -18.16 1.57
CA PHE A 234 13.21 -17.40 1.74
C PHE A 234 13.71 -17.42 3.18
N GLU A 235 12.82 -17.45 4.18
CA GLU A 235 13.23 -17.63 5.58
C GLU A 235 13.91 -18.99 5.80
N GLU A 236 13.38 -20.06 5.19
CA GLU A 236 14.00 -21.39 5.26
C GLU A 236 15.38 -21.45 4.59
N LEU A 237 15.61 -20.66 3.53
CA LEU A 237 16.91 -20.56 2.87
C LEU A 237 17.93 -19.70 3.63
N ALA A 238 17.46 -18.85 4.54
CA ALA A 238 18.30 -17.98 5.36
C ALA A 238 18.67 -18.60 6.72
N ALA A 239 17.98 -19.67 7.15
CA ALA A 239 18.22 -20.43 8.38
C ALA A 239 19.34 -21.47 8.22
#